data_AF-B7K9H8-F1
#
_entry.id   AF-B7K9H8-F1
#
_cell.length_a   1.000
_cell.length_b   1.000
_cell.length_c   1.000
_cell.angle_alpha   90.00
_cell.angle_beta   90.00
_cell.angle_gamma   90.00
#
_symmetry.space_group_name_H-M   'P 1'
#
loop_
_entity.id
_entity.type
_entity.pdbx_description
1 polymer ?
#
loop_
_entity_poly.entity_id
_entity_poly.type
_entity_poly.pdbx_seq_one_letter_code
_entity_poly.pdbx_strand_id
1 'polypeptide(L)'
;MAEPFRFPNGQLAYSVEDLKKICEQSPQDSTHYLIQGDFENWLDYIGNSQAAQKAREARQANLNESERLEKFLKSLTPAPAVAPKPQPTPAAKTVNKTPEKPAENDNPFIQFFQKLFGG
;
A
#
# COMPACT_ATOMS: atom_id res chain seq x y z
N MET A 1 22.87 -10.67 2.29
CA MET A 1 22.06 -9.66 1.58
C MET A 1 20.88 -10.40 0.99
N ALA A 2 19.66 -9.88 1.12
CA ALA A 2 18.49 -10.53 0.54
C ALA A 2 18.44 -10.29 -0.97
N GLU A 3 18.05 -11.30 -1.74
CA GLU A 3 17.79 -11.17 -3.16
C GLU A 3 16.57 -10.27 -3.45
N PRO A 4 16.63 -9.42 -4.50
CA PRO A 4 15.50 -8.60 -4.89
C PRO A 4 14.37 -9.45 -5.49
N PHE A 5 13.13 -8.99 -5.33
CA PHE A 5 11.98 -9.59 -5.98
C PHE A 5 12.05 -9.31 -7.48
N ARG A 6 11.95 -10.36 -8.30
CA ARG A 6 12.08 -10.26 -9.76
C ARG A 6 10.71 -10.35 -10.41
N PHE A 7 10.35 -9.30 -11.14
CA PHE A 7 9.16 -9.29 -11.97
C PHE A 7 9.47 -9.82 -13.37
N PRO A 8 8.48 -10.35 -14.10
CA PRO A 8 8.69 -10.96 -15.41
C PRO A 8 9.04 -9.91 -16.47
N ASN A 9 8.68 -8.65 -16.22
CA ASN A 9 9.04 -7.48 -17.02
C ASN A 9 10.50 -7.01 -16.81
N GLY A 10 11.30 -7.72 -16.00
CA GLY A 10 12.69 -7.39 -15.70
C GLY A 10 12.89 -6.35 -14.59
N GLN A 11 11.81 -5.82 -14.00
CA GLN A 11 11.91 -4.92 -12.85
C GLN A 11 12.30 -5.69 -11.59
N LEU A 12 13.09 -5.03 -10.74
CA LEU A 12 13.61 -5.57 -9.49
C LEU A 12 13.13 -4.71 -8.33
N ALA A 13 12.47 -5.33 -7.36
CA ALA A 13 12.12 -4.70 -6.09
C ALA A 13 13.18 -5.03 -5.03
N TYR A 14 13.83 -4.01 -4.49
CA TYR A 14 14.80 -4.14 -3.41
C TYR A 14 14.21 -3.81 -2.04
N SER A 15 13.06 -3.14 -2.04
CA SER A 15 12.37 -2.63 -0.86
C SER A 15 10.86 -2.77 -1.00
N VAL A 16 10.14 -2.57 0.10
CA VAL A 16 8.66 -2.57 0.10
C VAL A 16 8.12 -1.41 -0.75
N GLU A 17 8.81 -0.27 -0.74
CA GLU A 17 8.49 0.90 -1.55
C GLU A 17 8.66 0.61 -3.04
N ASP A 18 9.72 -0.11 -3.43
CA ASP A 18 9.92 -0.52 -4.83
C ASP A 18 8.86 -1.53 -5.26
N LEU A 19 8.56 -2.51 -4.40
CA LEU A 19 7.50 -3.49 -4.66
C LEU A 19 6.17 -2.78 -4.92
N LYS A 20 5.81 -1.82 -4.08
CA LYS A 20 4.59 -1.01 -4.22
C LYS A 20 4.56 -0.25 -5.56
N LYS A 21 5.64 0.44 -5.92
CA LYS A 21 5.74 1.18 -7.19
C LYS A 21 5.59 0.26 -8.41
N ILE A 22 6.23 -0.90 -8.39
CA ILE A 22 6.11 -1.87 -9.48
C ILE A 22 4.68 -2.43 -9.53
N CYS A 23 4.06 -2.68 -8.39
CA CYS A 23 2.67 -3.13 -8.33
C CYS A 23 1.68 -2.13 -8.92
N GLU A 24 1.95 -0.84 -8.77
CA GLU A 24 1.18 0.22 -9.40
C GLU A 24 1.36 0.23 -10.92
N GLN A 25 2.57 -0.06 -11.41
CA GLN A 25 2.86 -0.09 -12.85
C GLN A 25 2.36 -1.35 -13.55
N SER A 26 2.30 -2.49 -12.84
CA SER A 26 1.94 -3.79 -13.40
C SER A 26 1.02 -4.57 -12.46
N PRO A 27 -0.25 -4.13 -12.33
CA PRO A 27 -1.16 -4.68 -11.34
C PRO A 27 -1.66 -6.10 -11.67
N GLN A 28 -1.73 -6.50 -12.94
CA GLN A 28 -2.11 -7.86 -13.32
C GLN A 28 -1.07 -8.88 -12.84
N ASP A 29 0.21 -8.65 -13.14
CA ASP A 29 1.31 -9.50 -12.66
C ASP A 29 1.37 -9.51 -11.13
N SER A 30 1.20 -8.34 -10.51
CA SER A 30 1.30 -8.19 -9.06
C SER A 30 0.16 -8.85 -8.31
N THR A 31 -1.02 -8.88 -8.90
CA THR A 31 -2.14 -9.65 -8.37
C THR A 31 -1.77 -11.12 -8.33
N HIS A 32 -1.19 -11.67 -9.40
CA HIS A 32 -0.77 -13.06 -9.45
C HIS A 32 0.21 -13.40 -8.31
N TYR A 33 1.27 -12.61 -8.13
CA TYR A 33 2.25 -12.80 -7.07
C TYR A 33 1.66 -12.66 -5.65
N LEU A 34 0.70 -11.76 -5.46
CA LEU A 34 -0.02 -11.65 -4.20
C LEU A 34 -0.84 -12.92 -3.92
N ILE A 35 -1.56 -13.46 -4.92
CA ILE A 35 -2.41 -14.64 -4.75
C ILE A 35 -1.58 -15.91 -4.51
N GLN A 36 -0.44 -16.05 -5.18
CA GLN A 36 0.49 -17.17 -4.96
C GLN A 36 1.18 -17.12 -3.58
N GLY A 37 1.19 -15.95 -2.92
CA GLY A 37 1.88 -15.75 -1.64
C GLY A 37 3.37 -15.44 -1.79
N ASP A 38 3.83 -15.12 -3.00
CA ASP A 38 5.24 -14.78 -3.24
C ASP A 38 5.64 -13.48 -2.54
N PHE A 39 4.70 -12.53 -2.44
CA PHE A 39 4.93 -11.30 -1.68
C PHE A 39 5.13 -11.55 -0.20
N GLU A 40 4.30 -12.37 0.46
CA GLU A 40 4.49 -12.65 1.90
C GLU A 40 5.81 -13.38 2.16
N ASN A 41 6.19 -14.33 1.30
CA ASN A 41 7.44 -15.06 1.41
C ASN A 41 8.66 -14.14 1.24
N TRP A 42 8.66 -13.30 0.21
CA TRP A 42 9.76 -12.38 -0.05
C TRP A 42 9.86 -11.28 1.03
N LEU A 43 8.73 -10.72 1.46
CA LEU A 43 8.71 -9.70 2.50
C LEU A 43 9.23 -10.22 3.84
N ASP A 44 8.92 -11.47 4.19
CA ASP A 44 9.47 -12.10 5.38
C ASP A 44 10.97 -12.41 5.22
N TYR A 45 11.38 -12.86 4.04
CA TYR A 45 12.78 -13.10 3.70
C TYR A 45 13.67 -11.85 3.81
N ILE A 46 13.18 -10.67 3.42
CA ILE A 46 13.91 -9.39 3.61
C ILE A 46 13.79 -8.84 5.05
N GLY A 47 13.10 -9.54 5.96
CA GLY A 47 12.92 -9.16 7.36
C GLY A 47 11.79 -8.14 7.61
N ASN A 48 10.89 -7.92 6.65
CA ASN A 48 9.75 -7.02 6.79
C ASN A 48 8.46 -7.80 7.12
N SER A 49 8.43 -8.43 8.30
CA SER A 49 7.32 -9.27 8.74
C SER A 49 5.99 -8.51 8.87
N GLN A 50 6.02 -7.18 9.09
CA GLN A 50 4.81 -6.35 9.09
C GLN A 50 4.18 -6.28 7.70
N ALA A 51 4.99 -6.05 6.66
CA ALA A 51 4.50 -6.05 5.28
C ALA A 51 4.11 -7.46 4.83
N ALA A 52 4.84 -8.50 5.25
CA ALA A 52 4.50 -9.89 4.98
C ALA A 52 3.12 -10.27 5.55
N GLN A 53 2.85 -9.88 6.79
CA GLN A 53 1.56 -10.10 7.43
C GLN A 53 0.43 -9.38 6.69
N LYS A 54 0.65 -8.13 6.29
CA LYS A 54 -0.32 -7.37 5.47
C LYS A 54 -0.59 -8.03 4.11
N ALA A 55 0.44 -8.57 3.45
CA ALA A 55 0.29 -9.33 2.21
C ALA A 55 -0.58 -10.58 2.42
N ARG A 56 -0.33 -11.33 3.49
CA ARG A 56 -1.12 -12.51 3.87
C ARG A 56 -2.58 -12.16 4.15
N GLU A 57 -2.83 -11.12 4.92
CA GLU A 57 -4.19 -10.62 5.23
C GLU A 57 -4.94 -10.18 3.97
N ALA A 58 -4.25 -9.50 3.04
CA ALA A 58 -4.83 -9.09 1.78
C ALA A 58 -5.16 -10.30 0.89
N ARG A 59 -4.25 -11.28 0.79
CA ARG A 59 -4.47 -12.53 0.05
C ARG A 59 -5.66 -13.33 0.58
N GLN A 60 -5.84 -13.38 1.89
CA GLN A 60 -6.92 -14.13 2.55
C GLN A 60 -8.25 -13.37 2.62
N ALA A 61 -8.30 -12.10 2.20
CA ALA A 61 -9.51 -11.31 2.27
C ALA A 61 -10.61 -11.89 1.37
N ASN A 62 -11.86 -11.85 1.82
CA ASN A 62 -13.01 -12.24 1.02
C ASN A 62 -13.40 -11.14 0.02
N LEU A 63 -12.48 -10.87 -0.91
CA LEU A 63 -12.54 -9.85 -1.95
C LEU A 63 -12.08 -10.46 -3.28
N ASN A 64 -12.39 -9.80 -4.39
CA ASN A 64 -11.85 -10.22 -5.68
C ASN A 64 -10.34 -9.95 -5.76
N GLU A 65 -9.65 -10.55 -6.74
CA GLU A 65 -8.19 -10.52 -6.80
C GLU A 65 -7.62 -9.08 -6.91
N SER A 66 -8.26 -8.23 -7.71
CA SER A 66 -7.88 -6.82 -7.86
C SER A 66 -8.06 -6.03 -6.56
N GLU A 67 -9.17 -6.22 -5.86
CA GLU A 67 -9.45 -5.60 -4.55
C GLU A 67 -8.48 -6.07 -3.47
N ARG A 68 -8.02 -7.33 -3.52
CA ARG A 68 -6.96 -7.84 -2.63
C ARG A 68 -5.66 -7.10 -2.86
N LEU A 69 -5.24 -6.91 -4.11
CA LEU A 69 -4.06 -6.12 -4.43
C LEU A 69 -4.19 -4.68 -3.95
N GLU A 70 -5.35 -4.07 -4.16
CA GLU A 70 -5.62 -2.71 -3.68
C GLU A 70 -5.52 -2.62 -2.15
N LYS A 71 -6.14 -3.57 -1.42
CA LYS A 71 -6.06 -3.64 0.04
C LYS A 71 -4.60 -3.76 0.50
N PHE A 72 -3.81 -4.60 -0.17
CA PHE A 72 -2.38 -4.72 0.11
C PHE A 72 -1.66 -3.38 -0.10
N LEU A 73 -1.80 -2.74 -1.25
CA LEU A 73 -1.10 -1.48 -1.56
C LEU A 73 -1.49 -0.34 -0.61
N LYS A 74 -2.78 -0.25 -0.23
CA LYS A 74 -3.27 0.69 0.79
C LYS A 74 -2.71 0.40 2.18
N SER A 75 -2.42 -0.85 2.51
CA SER A 75 -1.81 -1.20 3.79
C SER A 75 -0.32 -0.85 3.84
N LEU A 76 0.35 -0.76 2.68
CA LEU A 76 1.76 -0.37 2.57
C LEU A 76 1.96 1.15 2.61
N THR A 77 0.96 1.95 2.24
CA THR A 77 1.03 3.39 2.47
C THR A 77 1.03 3.65 3.97
N PRO A 78 2.04 4.33 4.53
CA PRO A 78 1.87 4.95 5.83
C PRO A 78 0.66 5.89 5.69
N ALA A 79 -0.30 5.80 6.62
CA ALA A 79 -1.36 6.80 6.71
C ALA A 79 -0.68 8.17 6.61
N PRO A 80 -1.21 9.11 5.79
CA PRO A 80 -0.57 10.41 5.60
C PRO A 80 -0.23 10.92 6.99
N ALA A 81 1.07 11.12 7.21
CA ALA A 81 1.54 11.64 8.47
C ALA A 81 0.76 12.94 8.69
N VAL A 82 -0.13 12.92 9.67
CA VAL A 82 -0.29 14.09 10.51
C VAL A 82 1.14 14.49 10.83
N ALA A 83 1.59 15.57 10.21
CA ALA A 83 2.91 16.13 10.42
C ALA A 83 3.18 16.11 11.93
N PRO A 84 4.35 15.65 12.39
CA PRO A 84 4.71 15.83 13.79
C PRO A 84 4.73 17.34 14.02
N LYS A 85 3.68 17.89 14.66
CA LYS A 85 3.86 19.13 15.40
C LYS A 85 4.99 18.82 16.40
N PRO A 86 6.09 19.58 16.42
CA PRO A 86 7.15 19.38 17.39
C PRO A 86 6.49 19.45 18.76
N GLN A 87 6.53 18.37 19.53
CA GLN A 87 5.85 18.23 20.80
C GLN A 87 6.43 19.25 21.78
N PRO A 88 5.66 20.24 22.27
CA PRO A 88 5.98 20.93 23.50
C PRO A 88 5.06 20.34 24.57
N THR A 89 5.62 19.64 25.54
CA THR A 89 4.93 19.45 26.83
C THR A 89 4.50 20.83 27.37
N PRO A 90 3.50 20.93 28.26
CA PRO A 90 2.06 20.67 28.16
C PRO A 90 1.24 21.99 28.21
N ALA A 91 0.01 22.02 27.69
CA ALA A 91 -1.15 22.72 28.28
C ALA A 91 -2.30 23.01 27.28
N ALA A 92 -3.51 22.98 27.83
CA ALA A 92 -4.71 23.75 27.44
C ALA A 92 -5.62 23.21 26.31
N LYS A 93 -6.64 22.47 26.77
CA LYS A 93 -8.09 22.63 26.54
C LYS A 93 -8.65 23.21 25.22
N THR A 94 -9.79 22.61 24.84
CA THR A 94 -11.01 23.18 24.19
C THR A 94 -11.13 22.83 22.70
N VAL A 95 -11.98 21.84 22.33
CA VAL A 95 -13.39 21.98 21.89
C VAL A 95 -13.55 22.89 20.67
N ASN A 96 -13.77 22.30 19.49
CA ASN A 96 -15.03 22.40 18.71
C ASN A 96 -14.91 22.08 17.22
N LYS A 97 -16.02 21.51 16.73
CA LYS A 97 -16.65 21.65 15.40
C LYS A 97 -16.05 20.93 14.17
N THR A 98 -16.67 19.81 13.85
CA THR A 98 -17.19 19.47 12.49
C THR A 98 -18.15 20.58 12.04
N PRO A 99 -18.17 21.04 10.77
CA PRO A 99 -18.46 20.31 9.52
C PRO A 99 -17.34 20.48 8.47
N GLU A 100 -17.19 19.73 7.39
CA GLU A 100 -18.09 19.63 6.24
C GLU A 100 -17.41 18.72 5.17
N LYS A 101 -18.20 18.01 4.35
CA LYS A 101 -17.83 17.35 3.08
C LYS A 101 -18.44 18.22 1.96
N PRO A 102 -17.98 18.32 0.68
CA PRO A 102 -17.09 17.43 -0.09
C PRO A 102 -16.06 18.17 -1.00
N ALA A 103 -15.35 17.42 -1.86
CA ALA A 103 -14.37 17.84 -2.89
C ALA A 103 -12.92 18.01 -2.37
N GLU A 104 -11.86 17.59 -3.04
CA GLU A 104 -11.63 17.48 -4.48
C GLU A 104 -10.58 16.37 -4.74
N ASN A 105 -10.87 15.50 -5.70
CA ASN A 105 -10.11 14.28 -5.97
C ASN A 105 -8.94 14.58 -6.94
N ASP A 106 -8.00 15.40 -6.50
CA ASP A 106 -6.77 15.76 -7.24
C ASP A 106 -5.55 15.03 -6.67
N ASN A 107 -5.72 13.73 -6.40
CA ASN A 107 -4.60 12.89 -6.06
C ASN A 107 -4.24 12.09 -7.32
N PRO A 108 -3.08 12.31 -7.97
CA PRO A 108 -2.70 11.61 -9.20
C PRO A 108 -2.74 10.09 -9.01
N PHE A 109 -2.57 9.64 -7.78
CA PHE A 109 -2.72 8.26 -7.35
C PHE A 109 -4.15 7.70 -7.53
N ILE A 110 -5.18 8.47 -7.17
CA ILE A 110 -6.59 8.03 -7.25
C ILE A 110 -7.12 8.14 -8.68
N GLN A 111 -6.61 9.09 -9.48
CA GLN A 111 -6.94 9.21 -10.90
C GLN A 111 -6.34 8.08 -11.73
N PHE A 112 -5.08 7.70 -11.45
CA PHE A 112 -4.45 6.55 -12.08
C PHE A 112 -5.16 5.24 -11.70
N PHE A 113 -5.53 5.07 -10.42
CA PHE A 113 -6.30 3.90 -9.97
C PHE A 113 -7.71 3.82 -10.59
N GLN A 114 -8.46 4.93 -10.64
CA GLN A 114 -9.77 4.95 -11.31
C GLN A 114 -9.65 4.73 -12.82
N LYS A 115 -8.59 5.21 -13.47
CA LYS A 115 -8.41 5.07 -14.92
C LYS A 115 -7.95 3.68 -15.36
N LEU A 116 -7.28 2.93 -14.48
CA LEU A 116 -6.89 1.55 -14.75
C LEU A 116 -8.01 0.53 -14.54
N PHE A 117 -8.98 0.82 -13.67
CA PHE A 117 -9.98 -0.18 -13.22
C PHE A 117 -11.44 0.29 -13.25
N GLY A 118 -11.71 1.55 -13.58
CA GLY A 118 -13.05 2.10 -13.74
C GLY A 118 -13.45 2.16 -15.21
N GLY A 119 -14.15 1.12 -15.66
CA GLY A 119 -14.88 1.05 -16.94
C GLY A 119 -16.22 0.37 -16.73
#